data_AF-A0A924GC83-F1
#
_entry.id   AF-A0A924GC83-F1
#
_cell.length_a   1.000
_cell.length_b   1.000
_cell.length_c   1.000
_cell.angle_alpha   90.00
_cell.angle_beta   90.00
_cell.angle_gamma   90.00
#
_symmetry.space_group_name_H-M   'P 1'
#
loop_
_entity.id
_entity.type
_entity.pdbx_description
1 polymer ?
#
loop_
_entity_poly.entity_id
_entity_poly.type
_entity_poly.pdbx_seq_one_letter_code
_entity_poly.pdbx_strand_id
1 'polypeptide(L)'
;MRNADGANPGIRGWAARKMVAQDARWATDVVLSAQQLPTLSPYVGLLLGHHFVRIAYEGGLTLRSQDPAVGVPELANLLQDKFGPITARVRHATKLLDDTKKTFDAVVDEFDGIVLEHRSHLMGKAVRIARWLETDLGLYVSDRRPVGATVPIAYRLGVRMSADGTIAGDDLRVVSQEWGGTLAVLNAAALNGAEQVSTLDLGQVPEIRGRDRRSDRYLHGRFEPEFSVGLKMLLLAVEGDVNTLTMIVPHTSQGHEESVFRLRIVTLFHALSTLRHIQLRYADLRSTGIRALSQLLDDNAARWLLSSHGKAVRNRCMHYPILDKGLDLDPERPMFGIVEAMSAGRSMADVAEDGSATLRRLAQFLHNWRPDRH
;
A
#
# COMPACT_ATOMS: atom_id res chain seq x y z
N MET A 1 0.81 -38.91 16.35
CA MET A 1 1.30 -38.55 17.69
C MET A 1 0.96 -37.10 17.96
N ARG A 2 0.07 -36.82 18.92
CA ARG A 2 -0.19 -35.46 19.41
C ARG A 2 0.87 -35.17 20.48
N ASN A 3 1.72 -34.17 20.26
CA ASN A 3 2.67 -33.72 21.27
C ASN A 3 1.91 -33.00 22.40
N ALA A 4 2.45 -33.08 23.61
CA ALA A 4 1.83 -32.64 24.87
C ALA A 4 1.61 -31.11 25.01
N ASP A 5 1.87 -30.32 23.96
CA ASP A 5 1.71 -28.86 23.94
C ASP A 5 0.56 -28.36 23.06
N GLY A 6 -0.32 -29.25 22.56
CA GLY A 6 -1.58 -28.90 21.88
C GLY A 6 -1.47 -28.22 20.50
N ALA A 7 -0.32 -27.66 20.15
CA ALA A 7 -0.08 -26.94 18.91
C ALA A 7 0.60 -27.85 17.86
N ASN A 8 -0.03 -28.08 16.70
CA ASN A 8 0.61 -28.77 15.56
C ASN A 8 1.54 -27.76 14.82
N PRO A 9 2.87 -27.89 14.88
CA PRO A 9 3.78 -26.95 14.20
C PRO A 9 3.56 -26.91 12.68
N GLY A 10 3.10 -28.02 12.09
CA GLY A 10 2.81 -28.11 10.66
C GLY A 10 1.68 -27.20 10.19
N ILE A 11 0.67 -26.95 11.03
CA ILE A 11 -0.50 -26.14 10.63
C ILE A 11 -0.16 -24.65 10.48
N ARG A 12 0.71 -24.12 11.36
CA ARG A 12 1.18 -22.72 11.32
C ARG A 12 2.03 -22.46 10.10
N GLY A 13 2.95 -23.38 9.85
CA GLY A 13 3.79 -23.41 8.66
C GLY A 13 2.98 -23.41 7.37
N TRP A 14 2.01 -24.32 7.28
CA TRP A 14 1.07 -24.40 6.17
C TRP A 14 0.24 -23.12 6.01
N ALA A 15 -0.33 -22.58 7.09
CA ALA A 15 -1.12 -21.36 7.06
C ALA A 15 -0.30 -20.16 6.57
N ALA A 16 0.93 -19.99 7.06
CA ALA A 16 1.84 -18.96 6.62
C ALA A 16 2.11 -19.04 5.11
N ARG A 17 2.44 -20.22 4.60
CA ARG A 17 2.66 -20.45 3.15
C ARG A 17 1.40 -20.25 2.32
N LYS A 18 0.24 -20.63 2.85
CA LYS A 18 -1.05 -20.42 2.19
C LYS A 18 -1.37 -18.93 2.06
N MET A 19 -1.11 -18.12 3.09
CA MET A 19 -1.26 -16.66 3.03
C MET A 19 -0.32 -16.02 2.00
N VAL A 20 0.94 -16.45 1.95
CA VAL A 20 1.91 -16.01 0.92
C VAL A 20 1.36 -16.30 -0.48
N ALA A 21 0.93 -17.53 -0.73
CA ALA A 21 0.43 -17.93 -2.04
C ALA A 21 -0.86 -17.20 -2.42
N GLN A 22 -1.78 -16.96 -1.47
CA GLN A 22 -3.01 -16.18 -1.72
C GLN A 22 -2.69 -14.73 -2.15
N ASP A 23 -1.78 -14.06 -1.46
CA ASP A 23 -1.41 -12.68 -1.79
C ASP A 23 -0.69 -12.60 -3.14
N ALA A 24 0.21 -13.55 -3.41
CA ALA A 24 0.90 -13.63 -4.69
C ALA A 24 -0.07 -13.90 -5.84
N ARG A 25 -1.08 -14.77 -5.65
CA ARG A 25 -2.07 -15.10 -6.68
C ARG A 25 -2.96 -13.92 -6.98
N TRP A 26 -3.41 -13.22 -5.94
CA TRP A 26 -4.14 -11.97 -6.09
C TRP A 26 -3.35 -10.96 -6.91
N ALA A 27 -2.08 -10.72 -6.56
CA ALA A 27 -1.23 -9.76 -7.27
C ALA A 27 -1.05 -10.14 -8.75
N THR A 28 -0.80 -11.42 -9.04
CA THR A 28 -0.69 -11.93 -10.40
C THR A 28 -2.00 -11.79 -11.18
N ASP A 29 -3.12 -12.23 -10.62
CA ASP A 29 -4.43 -12.19 -11.28
C ASP A 29 -4.82 -10.74 -11.61
N VAL A 30 -4.63 -9.81 -10.66
CA VAL A 30 -4.83 -8.37 -10.89
C VAL A 30 -4.01 -7.85 -12.08
N VAL A 31 -2.74 -8.23 -12.19
CA VAL A 31 -1.88 -7.82 -13.32
C VAL A 31 -2.36 -8.44 -14.63
N LEU A 32 -2.63 -9.76 -14.65
CA LEU A 32 -3.05 -10.46 -15.86
C LEU A 32 -4.42 -9.99 -16.36
N SER A 33 -5.39 -9.79 -15.46
CA SER A 33 -6.70 -9.25 -15.81
C SER A 33 -6.62 -7.80 -16.28
N ALA A 34 -5.77 -6.97 -15.68
CA ALA A 34 -5.60 -5.59 -16.11
C ALA A 34 -4.97 -5.49 -17.51
N GLN A 35 -4.13 -6.44 -17.92
CA GLN A 35 -3.56 -6.48 -19.28
C GLN A 35 -4.63 -6.61 -20.37
N GLN A 36 -5.80 -7.16 -20.03
CA GLN A 36 -6.94 -7.26 -20.95
C GLN A 36 -7.65 -5.91 -21.16
N LEU A 37 -7.33 -4.90 -20.34
CA LEU A 37 -7.95 -3.58 -20.35
C LEU A 37 -6.88 -2.49 -20.55
N PRO A 38 -6.68 -1.98 -21.79
CA PRO A 38 -5.67 -0.96 -22.08
C PRO A 38 -5.79 0.32 -21.23
N THR A 39 -7.00 0.66 -20.79
CA THR A 39 -7.29 1.83 -19.94
C THR A 39 -6.86 1.67 -18.48
N LEU A 40 -6.57 0.44 -18.03
CA LEU A 40 -6.24 0.11 -16.64
C LEU A 40 -4.82 -0.46 -16.49
N SER A 41 -4.39 -1.29 -17.45
CA SER A 41 -3.07 -1.95 -17.50
C SER A 41 -1.90 -1.07 -17.05
N PRO A 42 -1.68 0.15 -17.60
CA PRO A 42 -0.53 0.97 -17.23
C PRO A 42 -0.57 1.48 -15.78
N TYR A 43 -1.76 1.54 -15.16
CA TYR A 43 -1.94 2.13 -13.84
C TYR A 43 -1.82 1.12 -12.71
N VAL A 44 -2.17 -0.16 -12.94
CA VAL A 44 -2.14 -1.18 -11.88
C VAL A 44 -0.75 -1.31 -11.26
N GLY A 45 0.29 -1.43 -12.08
CA GLY A 45 1.67 -1.50 -11.60
C GLY A 45 2.11 -0.23 -10.85
N LEU A 46 1.64 0.94 -11.29
CA LEU A 46 1.98 2.22 -10.66
C LEU A 46 1.28 2.41 -9.31
N LEU A 47 -0.02 2.10 -9.24
CA LEU A 47 -0.86 2.35 -8.07
C LEU A 47 -0.71 1.25 -7.01
N LEU A 48 -0.59 -0.01 -7.43
CA LEU A 48 -0.50 -1.16 -6.52
C LEU A 48 0.90 -1.76 -6.43
N GLY A 49 1.87 -1.30 -7.24
CA GLY A 49 3.21 -1.88 -7.30
C GLY A 49 3.88 -1.99 -5.93
N HIS A 50 3.78 -0.96 -5.10
CA HIS A 50 4.37 -0.96 -3.76
C HIS A 50 3.78 -2.05 -2.84
N HIS A 51 2.53 -2.47 -3.05
CA HIS A 51 1.94 -3.63 -2.37
C HIS A 51 2.48 -4.95 -2.93
N PHE A 52 2.69 -5.05 -4.23
CA PHE A 52 3.32 -6.22 -4.85
C PHE A 52 4.74 -6.42 -4.34
N VAL A 53 5.52 -5.34 -4.20
CA VAL A 53 6.85 -5.40 -3.58
C VAL A 53 6.78 -5.86 -2.13
N ARG A 54 5.77 -5.41 -1.36
CA ARG A 54 5.59 -5.86 0.02
C ARG A 54 5.37 -7.37 0.06
N ILE A 55 4.51 -7.90 -0.80
CA ILE A 55 4.24 -9.35 -0.90
C ILE A 55 5.51 -10.09 -1.29
N ALA A 56 6.23 -9.62 -2.32
CA ALA A 56 7.51 -10.17 -2.76
C ALA A 56 8.54 -10.24 -1.61
N TYR A 57 8.70 -9.14 -0.86
CA TYR A 57 9.64 -9.04 0.25
C TYR A 57 9.27 -9.96 1.42
N GLU A 58 8.05 -9.85 1.95
CA GLU A 58 7.62 -10.60 3.13
C GLU A 58 7.46 -12.09 2.80
N GLY A 59 7.01 -12.42 1.59
CA GLY A 59 6.93 -13.79 1.08
C GLY A 59 8.31 -14.41 0.89
N GLY A 60 9.27 -13.64 0.34
CA GLY A 60 10.66 -14.08 0.21
C GLY A 60 11.32 -14.38 1.56
N LEU A 61 11.12 -13.52 2.56
CA LEU A 61 11.57 -13.78 3.94
C LEU A 61 10.93 -15.05 4.52
N THR A 62 9.65 -15.29 4.20
CA THR A 62 8.92 -16.47 4.67
C THR A 62 9.50 -17.75 4.07
N LEU A 63 9.75 -17.78 2.76
CA LEU A 63 10.37 -18.94 2.10
C LEU A 63 11.79 -19.21 2.60
N ARG A 64 12.56 -18.16 2.92
CA ARG A 64 13.93 -18.24 3.46
C ARG A 64 14.00 -18.49 4.97
N SER A 65 12.85 -18.65 5.64
CA SER A 65 12.83 -18.90 7.08
C SER A 65 13.64 -20.15 7.43
N GLN A 66 14.43 -20.06 8.51
CA GLN A 66 15.17 -21.20 9.06
C GLN A 66 14.26 -22.19 9.80
N ASP A 67 13.02 -21.79 10.12
CA ASP A 67 12.02 -22.70 10.65
C ASP A 67 11.56 -23.67 9.54
N PRO A 68 11.89 -24.97 9.62
CA PRO A 68 11.51 -25.95 8.60
C PRO A 68 9.99 -26.11 8.46
N ALA A 69 9.22 -25.72 9.48
CA ALA A 69 7.78 -25.73 9.38
C ALA A 69 7.28 -24.64 8.44
N VAL A 70 7.98 -23.51 8.29
CA VAL A 70 7.55 -22.34 7.50
C VAL A 70 8.30 -22.24 6.17
N GLY A 71 9.63 -22.32 6.20
CA GLY A 71 10.50 -22.15 5.05
C GLY A 71 10.35 -23.24 4.00
N VAL A 72 10.74 -22.91 2.76
CA VAL A 72 10.79 -23.85 1.63
C VAL A 72 12.09 -23.57 0.86
N PRO A 73 13.22 -24.18 1.28
CA PRO A 73 14.54 -23.90 0.71
C PRO A 73 14.60 -24.04 -0.81
N GLU A 74 13.88 -25.03 -1.37
CA GLU A 74 13.84 -25.30 -2.81
C GLU A 74 13.25 -24.13 -3.59
N LEU A 75 12.16 -23.53 -3.08
CA LEU A 75 11.56 -22.34 -3.69
C LEU A 75 12.38 -21.09 -3.40
N ALA A 76 12.95 -20.97 -2.20
CA ALA A 76 13.82 -19.85 -1.84
C ALA A 76 15.04 -19.73 -2.78
N ASN A 77 15.58 -20.86 -3.25
CA ASN A 77 16.69 -20.90 -4.22
C ASN A 77 16.30 -20.37 -5.61
N LEU A 78 15.01 -20.31 -5.94
CA LEU A 78 14.51 -19.75 -7.20
C LEU A 78 14.33 -18.23 -7.13
N LEU A 79 14.35 -17.65 -5.92
CA LEU A 79 14.19 -16.21 -5.74
C LEU A 79 15.47 -15.49 -6.15
N GLN A 80 15.34 -14.53 -7.07
CA GLN A 80 16.43 -13.63 -7.43
C GLN A 80 16.49 -12.49 -6.39
N ASP A 81 17.70 -12.12 -5.98
CA ASP A 81 17.96 -11.02 -5.03
C ASP A 81 18.66 -9.82 -5.67
N LYS A 82 18.64 -9.71 -7.00
CA LYS A 82 19.42 -8.71 -7.73
C LYS A 82 18.99 -7.29 -7.37
N PHE A 83 17.73 -7.05 -6.99
CA PHE A 83 17.23 -5.76 -6.50
C PHE A 83 16.82 -5.79 -5.02
N GLY A 84 17.36 -6.72 -4.21
CA GLY A 84 17.08 -6.83 -2.78
C GLY A 84 17.09 -5.49 -2.00
N PRO A 85 18.11 -4.62 -2.17
CA PRO A 85 18.13 -3.30 -1.53
C PRO A 85 17.01 -2.35 -1.97
N ILE A 86 16.60 -2.39 -3.24
CA ILE A 86 15.50 -1.58 -3.78
C ILE A 86 14.18 -2.11 -3.20
N THR A 87 13.97 -3.43 -3.27
CA THR A 87 12.80 -4.12 -2.70
C THR A 87 12.64 -3.79 -1.21
N ALA A 88 13.72 -3.84 -0.44
CA ALA A 88 13.72 -3.46 0.98
C ALA A 88 13.35 -1.98 1.18
N ARG A 89 13.95 -1.08 0.40
CA ARG A 89 13.65 0.37 0.47
C ARG A 89 12.19 0.66 0.16
N VAL A 90 11.65 0.11 -0.92
CA VAL A 90 10.23 0.25 -1.31
C VAL A 90 9.33 -0.31 -0.22
N ARG A 91 9.65 -1.50 0.30
CA ARG A 91 8.93 -2.10 1.41
C ARG A 91 8.89 -1.17 2.63
N HIS A 92 10.00 -0.52 2.97
CA HIS A 92 10.04 0.44 4.08
C HIS A 92 9.26 1.72 3.77
N ALA A 93 9.35 2.24 2.55
CA ALA A 93 8.58 3.40 2.10
C ALA A 93 7.07 3.17 2.19
N THR A 94 6.58 1.92 2.12
CA THR A 94 5.14 1.60 2.32
C THR A 94 4.62 1.99 3.72
N LYS A 95 5.50 2.10 4.73
CA LYS A 95 5.13 2.44 6.11
C LYS A 95 4.90 3.94 6.35
N LEU A 96 5.28 4.83 5.42
CA LEU A 96 5.19 6.28 5.61
C LEU A 96 5.82 6.71 6.95
N LEU A 97 5.03 7.33 7.84
CA LEU A 97 5.47 7.80 9.15
C LEU A 97 5.52 6.71 10.24
N ASP A 98 5.14 5.47 9.91
CA ASP A 98 5.34 4.30 10.79
C ASP A 98 6.72 3.64 10.60
N ASP A 99 7.59 4.19 9.75
CA ASP A 99 8.95 3.67 9.61
C ASP A 99 9.78 4.01 10.84
N THR A 100 10.06 3.02 11.68
CA THR A 100 10.89 3.17 12.87
C THR A 100 12.34 3.55 12.57
N LYS A 101 12.75 3.54 11.29
CA LYS A 101 14.09 3.93 10.84
C LYS A 101 14.17 5.40 10.42
N LYS A 102 13.05 6.11 10.29
CA LYS A 102 13.00 7.50 9.83
C LYS A 102 12.21 8.37 10.79
N THR A 103 12.65 9.61 10.95
CA THR A 103 11.88 10.62 11.68
C THR A 103 10.78 11.19 10.79
N PHE A 104 9.83 11.92 11.39
CA PHE A 104 8.81 12.65 10.65
C PHE A 104 9.43 13.58 9.60
N ASP A 105 10.39 14.40 10.03
CA ASP A 105 11.03 15.38 9.16
C ASP A 105 11.81 14.69 8.03
N ALA A 106 12.50 13.57 8.30
CA ALA A 106 13.22 12.83 7.26
C ALA A 106 12.30 12.31 6.15
N VAL A 107 11.08 11.85 6.48
CA VAL A 107 10.10 11.43 5.47
C VAL A 107 9.60 12.63 4.66
N VAL A 108 9.30 13.75 5.32
CA VAL A 108 8.84 14.97 4.65
C VAL A 108 9.93 15.53 3.73
N ASP A 109 11.18 15.56 4.18
CA ASP A 109 12.34 16.03 3.41
C ASP A 109 12.59 15.16 2.17
N GLU A 110 12.34 13.85 2.24
CA GLU A 110 12.40 12.97 1.06
C GLU A 110 11.35 13.36 0.01
N PHE A 111 10.12 13.68 0.43
CA PHE A 111 9.11 14.19 -0.49
C PHE A 111 9.50 15.55 -1.09
N ASP A 112 10.01 16.48 -0.29
CA ASP A 112 10.49 17.77 -0.77
C ASP A 112 11.64 17.60 -1.78
N GLY A 113 12.57 16.68 -1.53
CA GLY A 113 13.65 16.33 -2.45
C GLY A 113 13.14 15.81 -3.79
N ILE A 114 12.14 14.91 -3.78
CA ILE A 114 11.54 14.38 -5.01
C ILE A 114 10.79 15.47 -5.78
N VAL A 115 10.08 16.37 -5.10
CA VAL A 115 9.42 17.52 -5.74
C VAL A 115 10.44 18.43 -6.41
N LEU A 116 11.55 18.72 -5.73
CA LEU A 116 12.62 19.54 -6.30
C LEU A 116 13.22 18.87 -7.54
N GLU A 117 13.45 17.57 -7.50
CA GLU A 117 13.93 16.78 -8.63
C GLU A 117 12.96 16.82 -9.82
N HIS A 118 11.64 16.70 -9.58
CA HIS A 118 10.63 16.83 -10.63
C HIS A 118 10.65 18.22 -11.26
N ARG A 119 10.72 19.27 -10.44
CA ARG A 119 10.78 20.65 -10.92
C ARG A 119 12.03 20.91 -11.75
N SER A 120 13.21 20.44 -11.30
CA SER A 120 14.45 20.67 -12.03
C SER A 120 14.47 19.97 -13.40
N HIS A 121 13.78 18.83 -13.52
CA HIS A 121 13.70 18.08 -14.77
C HIS A 121 12.57 18.54 -15.69
N LEU A 122 11.48 19.10 -15.19
CA LEU A 122 10.29 19.40 -16.01
C LEU A 122 10.01 20.89 -16.22
N MET A 123 10.50 21.76 -15.33
CA MET A 123 10.23 23.19 -15.37
C MET A 123 11.46 24.02 -15.81
N GLY A 124 11.22 25.26 -16.24
CA GLY A 124 12.25 26.19 -16.70
C GLY A 124 12.74 25.95 -18.13
N LYS A 125 12.13 25.02 -18.87
CA LYS A 125 12.51 24.61 -20.23
C LYS A 125 11.77 25.38 -21.32
N ALA A 126 10.60 25.92 -21.03
CA ALA A 126 9.79 26.69 -21.96
C ALA A 126 10.25 28.15 -22.09
N VAL A 127 9.96 28.76 -23.25
CA VAL A 127 10.14 30.20 -23.47
C VAL A 127 9.35 31.02 -22.44
N ARG A 128 9.85 32.20 -22.07
CA ARG A 128 9.34 33.00 -20.93
C ARG A 128 7.81 33.17 -20.90
N ILE A 129 7.18 33.41 -22.05
CA ILE A 129 5.73 33.60 -22.18
C ILE A 129 4.91 32.32 -22.01
N ALA A 130 5.53 31.14 -22.12
CA ALA A 130 4.91 29.83 -22.00
C ALA A 130 5.25 29.13 -20.68
N ARG A 131 6.13 29.68 -19.83
CA ARG A 131 6.50 29.10 -18.52
C ARG A 131 5.31 28.85 -17.59
N TRP A 132 4.21 29.58 -17.77
CA TRP A 132 3.00 29.37 -16.96
C TRP A 132 2.26 28.07 -17.32
N LEU A 133 2.54 27.46 -18.47
CA LEU A 133 2.01 26.17 -18.93
C LEU A 133 2.83 24.97 -18.44
N GLU A 134 4.03 25.19 -17.90
CA GLU A 134 4.88 24.11 -17.39
C GLU A 134 4.23 23.40 -16.20
N THR A 135 4.40 22.09 -16.19
CA THR A 135 3.87 21.17 -15.19
C THR A 135 4.98 20.29 -14.64
N ASP A 136 4.87 19.92 -13.36
CA ASP A 136 5.85 19.12 -12.61
C ASP A 136 5.17 17.99 -11.81
N LEU A 137 3.87 17.80 -11.99
CA LEU A 137 3.07 16.81 -11.29
C LEU A 137 2.09 16.14 -12.23
N GLY A 138 2.33 14.87 -12.56
CA GLY A 138 1.33 14.00 -13.16
C GLY A 138 0.39 13.43 -12.09
N LEU A 139 -0.91 13.69 -12.21
CA LEU A 139 -1.97 13.12 -11.38
C LEU A 139 -2.69 12.00 -12.12
N TYR A 140 -2.96 10.90 -11.43
CA TYR A 140 -3.84 9.84 -11.90
C TYR A 140 -5.20 10.01 -11.22
N VAL A 141 -6.24 10.25 -12.01
CA VAL A 141 -7.56 10.63 -11.50
C VAL A 141 -8.61 9.64 -11.96
N SER A 142 -9.40 9.15 -11.01
CA SER A 142 -10.58 8.33 -11.25
C SER A 142 -11.77 9.01 -10.56
N ASP A 143 -12.92 9.11 -11.23
CA ASP A 143 -14.11 9.86 -10.75
C ASP A 143 -13.80 11.19 -10.03
N ARG A 144 -12.96 12.03 -10.67
CA ARG A 144 -12.51 13.35 -10.16
C ARG A 144 -11.69 13.31 -8.86
N ARG A 145 -11.31 12.13 -8.35
CA ARG A 145 -10.46 11.94 -7.17
C ARG A 145 -9.07 11.44 -7.57
N PRO A 146 -7.99 11.94 -6.95
CA PRO A 146 -6.66 11.42 -7.23
C PRO A 146 -6.53 10.01 -6.66
N VAL A 147 -6.19 9.04 -7.50
CA VAL A 147 -5.85 7.66 -7.10
C VAL A 147 -4.34 7.46 -7.03
N GLY A 148 -3.55 8.39 -7.60
CA GLY A 148 -2.10 8.42 -7.45
C GLY A 148 -1.50 9.68 -8.05
N ALA A 149 -0.19 9.85 -7.85
CA ALA A 149 0.57 10.93 -8.48
C ALA A 149 2.05 10.54 -8.62
N THR A 150 2.70 11.10 -9.64
CA THR A 150 4.10 10.84 -10.01
C THR A 150 5.09 10.97 -8.84
N VAL A 151 5.02 12.05 -8.06
CA VAL A 151 5.88 12.27 -6.87
C VAL A 151 5.67 11.18 -5.79
N PRO A 152 4.43 10.93 -5.28
CA PRO A 152 4.15 9.79 -4.42
C PRO A 152 4.61 8.43 -4.95
N ILE A 153 4.41 8.16 -6.24
CA ILE A 153 4.83 6.89 -6.86
C ILE A 153 6.35 6.77 -6.89
N ALA A 154 7.06 7.85 -7.21
CA ALA A 154 8.52 7.88 -7.15
C ALA A 154 9.04 7.56 -5.75
N TYR A 155 8.45 8.18 -4.71
CA TYR A 155 8.75 7.87 -3.31
C TYR A 155 8.49 6.39 -2.99
N ARG A 156 7.29 5.90 -3.30
CA ARG A 156 6.85 4.53 -2.96
C ARG A 156 7.69 3.48 -3.65
N LEU A 157 8.00 3.65 -4.93
CA LEU A 157 8.77 2.70 -5.73
C LEU A 157 10.29 2.94 -5.60
N GLY A 158 10.72 3.95 -4.86
CA GLY A 158 12.13 4.24 -4.63
C GLY A 158 12.90 4.47 -5.93
N VAL A 159 12.21 5.05 -6.91
CA VAL A 159 12.69 5.35 -8.27
C VAL A 159 12.93 6.85 -8.40
N ARG A 160 13.92 7.20 -9.19
CA ARG A 160 14.30 8.59 -9.48
C ARG A 160 13.90 8.97 -10.89
N MET A 161 13.83 10.28 -11.15
CA MET A 161 13.65 10.76 -12.51
C MET A 161 14.94 10.56 -13.30
N SER A 162 14.83 10.01 -14.50
CA SER A 162 15.93 9.99 -15.45
C SER A 162 16.08 11.35 -16.13
N ALA A 163 17.24 11.55 -16.77
CA ALA A 163 17.60 12.81 -17.42
C ALA A 163 16.62 13.23 -18.54
N ASP A 164 15.90 12.29 -19.13
CA ASP A 164 14.87 12.51 -20.15
C ASP A 164 13.51 12.95 -19.57
N GLY A 165 13.38 13.06 -18.24
CA GLY A 165 12.15 13.47 -17.57
C GLY A 165 11.15 12.33 -17.39
N THR A 166 11.53 11.08 -17.66
CA THR A 166 10.71 9.92 -17.33
C THR A 166 11.07 9.38 -15.94
N ILE A 167 10.15 8.67 -15.29
CA ILE A 167 10.53 7.83 -14.15
C ILE A 167 11.18 6.60 -14.76
N ALA A 168 12.49 6.43 -14.53
CA ALA A 168 13.38 5.49 -15.22
C ALA A 168 12.69 4.21 -15.70
N GLY A 169 12.22 4.21 -16.96
CA GLY A 169 11.36 3.16 -17.49
C GLY A 169 12.04 1.79 -17.57
N ASP A 170 13.34 1.78 -17.87
CA ASP A 170 14.14 0.56 -17.88
C ASP A 170 14.39 0.00 -16.47
N ASP A 171 14.64 0.86 -15.48
CA ASP A 171 14.77 0.43 -14.09
C ASP A 171 13.44 -0.11 -13.57
N LEU A 172 12.32 0.60 -13.83
CA LEU A 172 10.99 0.12 -13.50
C LEU A 172 10.66 -1.20 -14.17
N ARG A 173 11.01 -1.37 -15.46
CA ARG A 173 10.79 -2.63 -16.19
C ARG A 173 11.60 -3.78 -15.61
N VAL A 174 12.89 -3.57 -15.39
CA VAL A 174 13.80 -4.62 -14.88
C VAL A 174 13.43 -5.00 -13.44
N VAL A 175 13.09 -4.02 -12.61
CA VAL A 175 12.63 -4.25 -11.24
C VAL A 175 11.26 -4.95 -11.23
N SER A 176 10.34 -4.56 -12.12
CA SER A 176 9.03 -5.22 -12.27
C SER A 176 9.16 -6.67 -12.76
N GLN A 177 10.13 -6.97 -13.62
CA GLN A 177 10.43 -8.34 -14.05
C GLN A 177 10.90 -9.21 -12.87
N GLU A 178 11.79 -8.70 -12.01
CA GLU A 178 12.22 -9.43 -10.81
C GLU A 178 11.05 -9.65 -9.84
N TRP A 179 10.21 -8.65 -9.62
CA TRP A 179 9.04 -8.77 -8.76
C TRP A 179 8.01 -9.77 -9.33
N GLY A 180 7.75 -9.73 -10.63
CA GLY A 180 6.88 -10.70 -11.30
C GLY A 180 7.41 -12.13 -11.18
N GLY A 181 8.72 -12.33 -11.38
CA GLY A 181 9.38 -13.63 -11.15
C GLY A 181 9.26 -14.09 -9.70
N THR A 182 9.44 -13.19 -8.74
CA THR A 182 9.27 -13.50 -7.31
C THR A 182 7.82 -13.92 -7.02
N LEU A 183 6.83 -13.17 -7.48
CA LEU A 183 5.41 -13.51 -7.28
C LEU A 183 5.07 -14.88 -7.89
N ALA A 184 5.65 -15.22 -9.05
CA ALA A 184 5.46 -16.54 -9.65
C ALA A 184 6.01 -17.68 -8.77
N VAL A 185 7.16 -17.49 -8.12
CA VAL A 185 7.69 -18.44 -7.14
C VAL A 185 6.80 -18.51 -5.89
N LEU A 186 6.36 -17.36 -5.37
CA LEU A 186 5.50 -17.28 -4.18
C LEU A 186 4.12 -17.93 -4.40
N ASN A 187 3.60 -17.94 -5.62
CA ASN A 187 2.36 -18.66 -5.97
C ASN A 187 2.45 -20.15 -5.69
N ALA A 188 3.65 -20.73 -5.81
CA ALA A 188 3.93 -22.12 -5.51
C ALA A 188 4.20 -22.38 -4.01
N ALA A 189 4.20 -21.36 -3.14
CA ALA A 189 4.50 -21.52 -1.71
C ALA A 189 3.55 -22.51 -1.01
N ALA A 190 2.28 -22.55 -1.43
CA ALA A 190 1.31 -23.53 -0.92
C ALA A 190 1.43 -24.92 -1.57
N LEU A 191 2.51 -25.19 -2.33
CA LEU A 191 2.76 -26.42 -3.08
C LEU A 191 1.65 -26.77 -4.08
N ASN A 192 1.01 -25.76 -4.63
CA ASN A 192 0.00 -25.90 -5.67
C ASN A 192 0.52 -25.19 -6.92
N GLY A 193 0.85 -25.99 -7.93
CA GLY A 193 1.38 -25.56 -9.22
C GLY A 193 0.32 -25.26 -10.28
N ALA A 194 -0.91 -24.92 -9.88
CA ALA A 194 -1.94 -24.48 -10.82
C ALA A 194 -1.44 -23.30 -11.65
N GLU A 195 -1.81 -23.32 -12.93
CA GLU A 195 -1.49 -22.25 -13.87
C GLU A 195 -2.12 -20.92 -13.42
N GLN A 196 -1.39 -19.83 -13.61
CA GLN A 196 -1.87 -18.49 -13.31
C GLN A 196 -2.82 -18.05 -14.41
N VAL A 197 -4.05 -17.74 -14.03
CA VAL A 197 -5.11 -17.32 -14.97
C VAL A 197 -5.65 -15.96 -14.57
N SER A 198 -6.04 -15.18 -15.57
CA SER A 198 -6.83 -13.96 -15.37
C SER A 198 -8.28 -14.33 -15.12
N THR A 199 -8.81 -14.03 -13.93
CA THR A 199 -10.18 -14.36 -13.54
C THR A 199 -11.04 -13.17 -13.15
N LEU A 200 -10.41 -12.00 -12.92
CA LEU A 200 -11.11 -10.82 -12.44
C LEU A 200 -11.82 -10.06 -13.57
N ASP A 201 -13.10 -9.72 -13.37
CA ASP A 201 -13.79 -8.73 -14.20
C ASP A 201 -13.47 -7.31 -13.71
N LEU A 202 -12.46 -6.72 -14.36
CA LEU A 202 -12.04 -5.35 -14.08
C LEU A 202 -12.75 -4.32 -14.98
N GLY A 203 -13.70 -4.73 -15.83
CA GLY A 203 -14.42 -3.84 -16.74
C GLY A 203 -15.27 -2.78 -16.02
N GLN A 204 -15.59 -3.02 -14.75
CA GLN A 204 -16.33 -2.10 -13.89
C GLN A 204 -15.43 -1.10 -13.13
N VAL A 205 -14.10 -1.21 -13.23
CA VAL A 205 -13.18 -0.25 -12.60
C VAL A 205 -13.35 1.12 -13.29
N PRO A 206 -13.61 2.21 -12.54
CA PRO A 206 -13.82 3.51 -13.16
C PRO A 206 -12.55 4.01 -13.87
N GLU A 207 -12.72 4.61 -15.04
CA GLU A 207 -11.62 5.06 -15.90
C GLU A 207 -10.60 5.92 -15.15
N ILE A 208 -9.33 5.62 -15.34
CA ILE A 208 -8.20 6.37 -14.78
C ILE A 208 -7.62 7.26 -15.89
N ARG A 209 -7.60 8.57 -15.63
CA ARG A 209 -7.04 9.57 -16.55
C ARG A 209 -5.82 10.25 -15.95
N GLY A 210 -4.74 10.33 -16.74
CA GLY A 210 -3.61 11.20 -16.44
C GLY A 210 -3.98 12.67 -16.60
N ARG A 211 -3.50 13.52 -15.68
CA ARG A 211 -3.62 14.98 -15.75
C ARG A 211 -2.35 15.63 -15.25
N ASP A 212 -1.72 16.41 -16.11
CA ASP A 212 -0.57 17.19 -15.71
C ASP A 212 -1.00 18.47 -15.00
N ARG A 213 -0.31 18.78 -13.92
CA ARG A 213 -0.53 19.93 -13.07
C ARG A 213 0.79 20.54 -12.65
N ARG A 214 0.71 21.82 -12.29
CA ARG A 214 1.76 22.49 -11.53
C ARG A 214 1.50 22.26 -10.05
N SER A 215 2.46 21.66 -9.36
CA SER A 215 2.35 21.16 -7.99
C SER A 215 2.03 22.27 -7.01
N ASP A 216 2.67 23.44 -7.13
CA ASP A 216 2.42 24.61 -6.29
C ASP A 216 0.97 25.09 -6.40
N ARG A 217 0.44 25.24 -7.62
CA ARG A 217 -0.94 25.67 -7.87
C ARG A 217 -1.94 24.62 -7.39
N TYR A 218 -1.65 23.35 -7.64
CA TYR A 218 -2.51 22.25 -7.22
C TYR A 218 -2.61 22.15 -5.69
N LEU A 219 -1.48 22.27 -4.99
CA LEU A 219 -1.40 22.15 -3.54
C LEU A 219 -1.77 23.43 -2.79
N HIS A 220 -1.75 24.60 -3.44
CA HIS A 220 -2.14 25.87 -2.81
C HIS A 220 -3.57 25.82 -2.26
N GLY A 221 -4.50 25.21 -3.00
CA GLY A 221 -5.89 25.06 -2.57
C GLY A 221 -6.16 23.81 -1.74
N ARG A 222 -5.14 23.10 -1.23
CA ARG A 222 -5.32 21.80 -0.54
C ARG A 222 -4.58 21.76 0.80
N PHE A 223 -5.21 21.06 1.76
CA PHE A 223 -4.70 20.87 3.12
C PHE A 223 -4.45 22.20 3.84
N GLU A 224 -3.66 22.20 4.92
CA GLU A 224 -3.35 23.42 5.69
C GLU A 224 -2.31 24.31 4.97
N PRO A 225 -2.45 25.64 4.97
CA PRO A 225 -1.43 26.56 4.46
C PRO A 225 -0.05 26.39 5.12
N GLU A 226 -0.02 26.06 6.40
CA GLU A 226 1.18 25.90 7.23
C GLU A 226 1.97 24.63 6.90
N PHE A 227 1.40 23.69 6.15
CA PHE A 227 2.08 22.47 5.76
C PHE A 227 3.08 22.74 4.63
N SER A 228 4.28 22.17 4.76
CA SER A 228 5.29 22.19 3.69
C SER A 228 4.78 21.47 2.44
N VAL A 229 5.42 21.72 1.30
CA VAL A 229 5.08 21.05 0.04
C VAL A 229 5.26 19.54 0.17
N GLY A 230 6.35 19.08 0.79
CA GLY A 230 6.61 17.67 1.06
C GLY A 230 5.52 17.01 1.91
N LEU A 231 5.05 17.69 2.97
CA LEU A 231 3.95 17.19 3.80
C LEU A 231 2.63 17.10 3.02
N LYS A 232 2.34 18.09 2.16
CA LYS A 232 1.16 18.05 1.28
C LYS A 232 1.27 16.93 0.24
N MET A 233 2.47 16.61 -0.25
CA MET A 233 2.69 15.46 -1.13
C MET A 233 2.55 14.12 -0.41
N LEU A 234 2.99 14.02 0.85
CA LEU A 234 2.73 12.87 1.71
C LEU A 234 1.22 12.67 1.91
N LEU A 235 0.46 13.74 2.17
CA LEU A 235 -1.00 13.66 2.27
C LEU A 235 -1.66 13.27 0.93
N LEU A 236 -1.12 13.73 -0.20
CA LEU A 236 -1.57 13.29 -1.52
C LEU A 236 -1.27 11.80 -1.78
N ALA A 237 -0.15 11.28 -1.26
CA ALA A 237 0.16 9.86 -1.30
C ALA A 237 -0.88 9.04 -0.51
N VAL A 238 -1.19 9.48 0.72
CA VAL A 238 -2.23 8.86 1.55
C VAL A 238 -3.60 8.91 0.86
N GLU A 239 -3.98 10.06 0.28
CA GLU A 239 -5.22 10.21 -0.46
C GLU A 239 -5.29 9.27 -1.68
N GLY A 240 -4.18 9.15 -2.43
CA GLY A 240 -4.08 8.25 -3.58
C GLY A 240 -4.31 6.79 -3.20
N ASP A 241 -3.65 6.31 -2.14
CA ASP A 241 -3.81 4.93 -1.66
C ASP A 241 -5.24 4.68 -1.18
N VAL A 242 -5.80 5.60 -0.40
CA VAL A 242 -7.17 5.49 0.12
C VAL A 242 -8.20 5.47 -1.01
N ASN A 243 -8.04 6.33 -2.02
CA ASN A 243 -8.92 6.35 -3.18
C ASN A 243 -8.73 5.09 -4.04
N THR A 244 -7.50 4.59 -4.21
CA THR A 244 -7.24 3.31 -4.89
C THR A 244 -7.94 2.14 -4.20
N LEU A 245 -7.90 2.11 -2.87
CA LEU A 245 -8.56 1.06 -2.08
C LEU A 245 -10.09 1.18 -2.04
N THR A 246 -10.66 2.36 -2.30
CA THR A 246 -12.12 2.56 -2.38
C THR A 246 -12.68 2.38 -3.78
N MET A 247 -11.88 2.60 -4.82
CA MET A 247 -12.36 2.67 -6.21
C MET A 247 -11.87 1.55 -7.11
N ILE A 248 -10.68 0.99 -6.86
CA ILE A 248 -10.06 -0.02 -7.74
C ILE A 248 -10.07 -1.38 -7.06
N VAL A 249 -9.54 -1.46 -5.84
CA VAL A 249 -9.37 -2.71 -5.09
C VAL A 249 -10.68 -3.49 -4.86
N PRO A 250 -11.87 -2.88 -4.67
CA PRO A 250 -13.10 -3.67 -4.51
C PRO A 250 -13.39 -4.60 -5.70
N HIS A 251 -12.98 -4.21 -6.92
CA HIS A 251 -13.14 -4.99 -8.14
C HIS A 251 -12.13 -6.15 -8.25
N THR A 252 -11.17 -6.27 -7.32
CA THR A 252 -10.17 -7.34 -7.30
C THR A 252 -10.43 -8.36 -6.19
N SER A 253 -11.59 -8.30 -5.54
CA SER A 253 -11.88 -9.06 -4.32
C SER A 253 -12.46 -10.45 -4.56
N GLN A 254 -13.16 -10.68 -5.66
CA GLN A 254 -13.81 -11.96 -5.95
C GLN A 254 -12.78 -13.09 -6.01
N GLY A 255 -12.89 -14.06 -5.10
CA GLY A 255 -11.94 -15.18 -4.98
C GLY A 255 -10.61 -14.82 -4.30
N HIS A 256 -10.44 -13.57 -3.88
CA HIS A 256 -9.22 -13.02 -3.26
C HIS A 256 -9.54 -12.17 -2.02
N GLU A 257 -10.64 -12.48 -1.34
CA GLU A 257 -11.21 -11.66 -0.26
C GLU A 257 -10.21 -11.46 0.89
N GLU A 258 -9.47 -12.50 1.26
CA GLU A 258 -8.45 -12.43 2.31
C GLU A 258 -7.25 -11.57 1.92
N SER A 259 -6.80 -11.65 0.65
CA SER A 259 -5.69 -10.83 0.15
C SER A 259 -6.10 -9.35 0.12
N VAL A 260 -7.31 -9.05 -0.34
CA VAL A 260 -7.88 -7.70 -0.34
C VAL A 260 -8.09 -7.19 1.09
N PHE A 261 -8.53 -8.03 2.02
CA PHE A 261 -8.62 -7.67 3.43
C PHE A 261 -7.25 -7.29 4.00
N ARG A 262 -6.22 -8.13 3.82
CA ARG A 262 -4.86 -7.87 4.31
C ARG A 262 -4.30 -6.57 3.74
N LEU A 263 -4.47 -6.36 2.43
CA LEU A 263 -4.14 -5.10 1.77
C LEU A 263 -4.82 -3.91 2.45
N ARG A 264 -6.15 -3.97 2.60
CA ARG A 264 -6.95 -2.89 3.17
C ARG A 264 -6.53 -2.53 4.59
N ILE A 265 -6.37 -3.52 5.46
CA ILE A 265 -6.01 -3.29 6.87
C ILE A 265 -4.62 -2.67 6.98
N VAL A 266 -3.64 -3.16 6.22
CA VAL A 266 -2.28 -2.61 6.25
C VAL A 266 -2.26 -1.15 5.78
N THR A 267 -2.87 -0.85 4.65
CA THR A 267 -2.88 0.50 4.09
C THR A 267 -3.66 1.46 4.99
N LEU A 268 -4.84 1.06 5.47
CA LEU A 268 -5.67 1.89 6.33
C LEU A 268 -4.98 2.19 7.66
N PHE A 269 -4.31 1.20 8.27
CA PHE A 269 -3.52 1.42 9.48
C PHE A 269 -2.44 2.47 9.25
N HIS A 270 -1.64 2.33 8.18
CA HIS A 270 -0.56 3.28 7.89
C HIS A 270 -1.08 4.68 7.55
N ALA A 271 -2.21 4.78 6.86
CA ALA A 271 -2.87 6.05 6.58
C ALA A 271 -3.32 6.75 7.87
N LEU A 272 -4.05 6.04 8.75
CA LEU A 272 -4.51 6.57 10.02
C LEU A 272 -3.35 6.94 10.96
N SER A 273 -2.31 6.11 11.03
CA SER A 273 -1.14 6.37 11.87
C SER A 273 -0.37 7.60 11.37
N THR A 274 -0.19 7.73 10.06
CA THR A 274 0.39 8.92 9.43
C THR A 274 -0.38 10.18 9.80
N LEU A 275 -1.71 10.14 9.70
CA LEU A 275 -2.56 11.27 10.07
C LEU A 275 -2.53 11.57 11.56
N ARG A 276 -2.42 10.55 12.42
CA ARG A 276 -2.23 10.74 13.87
C ARG A 276 -0.91 11.43 14.18
N HIS A 277 0.19 11.06 13.49
CA HIS A 277 1.47 11.76 13.63
C HIS A 277 1.37 13.23 13.21
N ILE A 278 0.67 13.52 12.12
CA ILE A 278 0.42 14.91 11.67
C ILE A 278 -0.42 15.68 12.70
N GLN A 279 -1.50 15.09 13.20
CA GLN A 279 -2.34 15.70 14.24
C GLN A 279 -1.52 16.07 15.48
N LEU A 280 -0.64 15.17 15.94
CA LEU A 280 0.22 15.40 17.10
C LEU A 280 1.28 16.48 16.82
N ARG A 281 1.89 16.48 15.63
CA ARG A 281 2.92 17.47 15.23
C ARG A 281 2.37 18.88 15.14
N TYR A 282 1.11 19.01 14.71
CA TYR A 282 0.40 20.28 14.53
C TYR A 282 -0.75 20.43 15.52
N ALA A 283 -0.57 19.92 16.75
CA ALA A 283 -1.61 19.91 17.78
C ALA A 283 -2.06 21.30 18.22
N ASP A 284 -1.29 22.35 17.94
CA ASP A 284 -1.64 23.74 18.24
C ASP A 284 -2.43 24.43 17.13
N LEU A 285 -2.47 23.84 15.93
CA LEU A 285 -3.23 24.39 14.81
C LEU A 285 -4.74 24.20 15.07
N ARG A 286 -5.52 25.26 14.87
CA ARG A 286 -6.96 25.31 15.20
C ARG A 286 -7.83 25.50 13.95
N SER A 287 -7.41 24.97 12.80
CA SER A 287 -8.18 25.02 11.56
C SER A 287 -9.38 24.07 11.58
N THR A 288 -10.32 24.27 10.65
CA THR A 288 -11.43 23.31 10.44
C THR A 288 -10.92 21.93 10.04
N GLY A 289 -9.86 21.86 9.23
CA GLY A 289 -9.25 20.61 8.78
C GLY A 289 -8.67 19.79 9.95
N ILE A 290 -7.93 20.41 10.86
CA ILE A 290 -7.36 19.73 12.04
C ILE A 290 -8.44 19.27 13.03
N ARG A 291 -9.52 20.04 13.21
CA ARG A 291 -10.68 19.61 14.01
C ARG A 291 -11.37 18.39 13.40
N ALA A 292 -11.63 18.42 12.09
CA ALA A 292 -12.24 17.31 11.38
C ALA A 292 -11.34 16.05 11.39
N LEU A 293 -10.01 16.24 11.28
CA LEU A 293 -9.06 15.14 11.46
C LEU A 293 -9.16 14.52 12.85
N SER A 294 -9.25 15.35 13.89
CA SER A 294 -9.38 14.88 15.27
C SER A 294 -10.65 14.04 15.45
N GLN A 295 -11.79 14.51 14.94
CA GLN A 295 -13.04 13.76 14.97
C GLN A 295 -12.95 12.42 14.23
N LEU A 296 -12.29 12.39 13.07
CA LEU A 296 -12.07 11.15 12.32
C LEU A 296 -11.21 10.15 13.10
N LEU A 297 -10.16 10.61 13.78
CA LEU A 297 -9.27 9.76 14.58
C LEU A 297 -9.88 9.31 15.91
N ASP A 298 -10.85 10.06 16.44
CA ASP A 298 -11.58 9.71 17.67
C ASP A 298 -12.72 8.71 17.45
N ASP A 299 -13.09 8.45 16.19
CA ASP A 299 -14.08 7.43 15.82
C ASP A 299 -13.69 6.03 16.35
N ASN A 300 -14.67 5.26 16.80
CA ASN A 300 -14.44 3.97 17.46
C ASN A 300 -13.63 3.00 16.59
N ALA A 301 -13.95 2.93 15.29
CA ALA A 301 -13.26 2.04 14.36
C ALA A 301 -11.81 2.49 14.12
N ALA A 302 -11.57 3.79 13.96
CA ALA A 302 -10.22 4.36 13.81
C ALA A 302 -9.37 4.12 15.07
N ARG A 303 -9.93 4.38 16.26
CA ARG A 303 -9.26 4.11 17.55
C ARG A 303 -8.95 2.63 17.73
N TRP A 304 -9.87 1.74 17.37
CA TRP A 304 -9.63 0.30 17.43
C TRP A 304 -8.51 -0.12 16.47
N LEU A 305 -8.51 0.36 15.23
CA LEU A 305 -7.45 0.07 14.25
C LEU A 305 -6.06 0.51 14.76
N LEU A 306 -5.98 1.66 15.43
CA LEU A 306 -4.74 2.19 16.02
C LEU A 306 -4.39 1.58 17.40
N SER A 307 -5.25 0.75 17.97
CA SER A 307 -5.01 0.08 19.25
C SER A 307 -4.01 -1.08 19.13
N SER A 308 -3.65 -1.69 20.27
CA SER A 308 -2.82 -2.89 20.30
C SER A 308 -3.43 -4.07 19.51
N HIS A 309 -4.74 -4.26 19.57
CA HIS A 309 -5.46 -5.29 18.83
C HIS A 309 -5.42 -5.04 17.32
N GLY A 310 -5.75 -3.81 16.89
CA GLY A 310 -5.67 -3.42 15.48
C GLY A 310 -4.26 -3.54 14.91
N LYS A 311 -3.23 -3.15 15.69
CA LYS A 311 -1.82 -3.35 15.36
C LYS A 311 -1.45 -4.83 15.24
N ALA A 312 -1.97 -5.70 16.10
CA ALA A 312 -1.73 -7.14 16.03
C ALA A 312 -2.31 -7.75 14.74
N VAL A 313 -3.57 -7.43 14.41
CA VAL A 313 -4.21 -7.84 13.16
C VAL A 313 -3.43 -7.32 11.95
N ARG A 314 -3.06 -6.04 11.95
CA ARG A 314 -2.24 -5.44 10.88
C ARG A 314 -0.90 -6.15 10.70
N ASN A 315 -0.22 -6.49 11.80
CA ASN A 315 1.05 -7.20 11.74
C ASN A 315 0.89 -8.58 11.10
N ARG A 316 -0.22 -9.30 11.35
CA ARG A 316 -0.49 -10.58 10.67
C ARG A 316 -0.86 -10.43 9.20
N CYS A 317 -1.52 -9.33 8.84
CA CYS A 317 -1.78 -9.01 7.44
C CYS A 317 -0.51 -8.70 6.62
N MET A 318 0.63 -8.56 7.31
CA MET A 318 1.90 -8.09 6.74
C MET A 318 3.02 -9.12 6.88
N HIS A 319 3.09 -9.82 8.01
CA HIS A 319 4.12 -10.79 8.34
C HIS A 319 3.51 -12.18 8.40
N TYR A 320 3.82 -12.99 7.39
CA TYR A 320 3.23 -14.33 7.23
C TYR A 320 3.64 -15.35 8.30
N PRO A 321 4.89 -15.37 8.83
CA PRO A 321 5.26 -16.35 9.86
C PRO A 321 4.42 -16.22 11.13
N ILE A 322 3.73 -17.31 11.51
CA ILE A 322 2.90 -17.39 12.71
C ILE A 322 3.74 -18.01 13.83
N LEU A 323 4.44 -17.16 14.58
CA LEU A 323 5.34 -17.59 15.66
C LEU A 323 4.64 -17.82 17.00
N ASP A 324 3.42 -17.30 17.16
CA ASP A 324 2.65 -17.44 18.39
C ASP A 324 2.10 -18.86 18.52
N LYS A 325 2.61 -19.60 19.52
CA LYS A 325 2.19 -20.97 19.83
C LYS A 325 0.84 -21.02 20.56
N GLY A 326 0.41 -19.92 21.18
CA GLY A 326 -0.88 -19.82 21.87
C GLY A 326 -2.06 -19.62 20.91
N LEU A 327 -1.78 -19.30 19.64
CA LEU A 327 -2.80 -19.10 18.63
C LEU A 327 -3.36 -20.44 18.14
N ASP A 328 -4.64 -20.71 18.40
CA ASP A 328 -5.34 -21.86 17.83
C ASP A 328 -5.78 -21.52 16.40
N LEU A 329 -5.43 -22.38 15.44
CA LEU A 329 -5.66 -22.14 14.02
C LEU A 329 -6.73 -23.09 13.50
N ASP A 330 -7.73 -22.54 12.83
CA ASP A 330 -8.85 -23.28 12.26
C ASP A 330 -8.84 -23.16 10.72
N PRO A 331 -8.45 -24.21 9.97
CA PRO A 331 -8.39 -24.19 8.50
C PRO A 331 -9.69 -23.83 7.79
N GLU A 332 -10.83 -24.01 8.45
CA GLU A 332 -12.15 -23.75 7.88
C GLU A 332 -12.62 -22.30 8.09
N ARG A 333 -11.90 -21.52 8.92
CA ARG A 333 -12.18 -20.11 9.14
C ARG A 333 -11.40 -19.21 8.19
N PRO A 334 -11.97 -18.06 7.80
CA PRO A 334 -11.23 -17.03 7.07
C PRO A 334 -9.94 -16.66 7.80
N MET A 335 -8.84 -16.57 7.06
CA MET A 335 -7.50 -16.34 7.60
C MET A 335 -7.17 -17.23 8.82
N PHE A 336 -7.65 -18.47 8.83
CA PHE A 336 -7.39 -19.47 9.87
C PHE A 336 -7.86 -19.10 11.27
N GLY A 337 -8.83 -18.18 11.40
CA GLY A 337 -9.31 -17.67 12.69
C GLY A 337 -8.35 -16.69 13.39
N ILE A 338 -7.30 -16.24 12.69
CA ILE A 338 -6.27 -15.35 13.24
C ILE A 338 -6.86 -14.00 13.66
N VAL A 339 -7.82 -13.48 12.89
CA VAL A 339 -8.41 -12.16 13.16
C VAL A 339 -9.16 -12.20 14.48
N GLU A 340 -10.06 -13.17 14.65
CA GLU A 340 -10.90 -13.38 15.84
C GLU A 340 -10.06 -13.50 17.10
N ALA A 341 -8.96 -14.25 17.02
CA ALA A 341 -8.05 -14.44 18.14
C ALA A 341 -7.30 -13.16 18.53
N MET A 342 -7.08 -12.23 17.58
CA MET A 342 -6.33 -10.98 17.83
C MET A 342 -7.23 -9.75 18.02
N SER A 343 -8.52 -9.88 17.74
CA SER A 343 -9.47 -8.76 17.70
C SER A 343 -10.41 -8.73 18.91
N ALA A 344 -10.12 -9.51 19.96
CA ALA A 344 -11.03 -9.76 21.09
C ALA A 344 -12.39 -10.34 20.66
N GLY A 345 -12.37 -11.29 19.72
CA GLY A 345 -13.55 -12.03 19.27
C GLY A 345 -14.33 -11.41 18.11
N ARG A 346 -13.89 -10.29 17.54
CA ARG A 346 -14.49 -9.73 16.33
C ARG A 346 -14.16 -10.59 15.11
N SER A 347 -15.14 -10.87 14.27
CA SER A 347 -14.89 -11.65 13.05
C SER A 347 -14.07 -10.87 12.02
N MET A 348 -13.42 -11.58 11.10
CA MET A 348 -12.81 -10.96 9.93
C MET A 348 -13.81 -10.09 9.15
N ALA A 349 -15.07 -10.53 9.04
CA ALA A 349 -16.12 -9.78 8.37
C ALA A 349 -16.42 -8.44 9.08
N ASP A 350 -16.56 -8.45 10.41
CA ASP A 350 -16.79 -7.22 11.20
C ASP A 350 -15.64 -6.22 11.03
N VAL A 351 -14.40 -6.72 11.04
CA VAL A 351 -13.21 -5.89 10.85
C VAL A 351 -13.13 -5.36 9.41
N ALA A 352 -13.55 -6.16 8.42
CA ALA A 352 -13.59 -5.76 7.02
C ALA A 352 -14.64 -4.67 6.76
N GLU A 353 -15.81 -4.77 7.39
CA GLU A 353 -16.88 -3.78 7.31
C GLU A 353 -16.45 -2.44 7.91
N ASP A 354 -15.97 -2.45 9.17
CA ASP A 354 -15.46 -1.26 9.85
C ASP A 354 -14.31 -0.61 9.08
N GLY A 355 -13.39 -1.43 8.57
CA GLY A 355 -12.28 -0.98 7.74
C GLY A 355 -12.78 -0.28 6.48
N SER A 356 -13.79 -0.82 5.80
CA SER A 356 -14.38 -0.25 4.59
C SER A 356 -15.14 1.06 4.87
N ALA A 357 -15.89 1.12 5.98
CA ALA A 357 -16.58 2.33 6.41
C ALA A 357 -15.57 3.45 6.76
N THR A 358 -14.54 3.12 7.53
CA THR A 358 -13.47 4.06 7.92
C THR A 358 -12.70 4.55 6.70
N LEU A 359 -12.37 3.66 5.76
CA LEU A 359 -11.69 4.01 4.52
C LEU A 359 -12.50 5.00 3.67
N ARG A 360 -13.82 4.80 3.53
CA ARG A 360 -14.71 5.75 2.81
C ARG A 360 -14.78 7.11 3.49
N ARG A 361 -14.90 7.14 4.82
CA ARG A 361 -14.86 8.40 5.60
C ARG A 361 -13.53 9.13 5.41
N LEU A 362 -12.43 8.38 5.47
CA LEU A 362 -11.09 8.92 5.27
C LEU A 362 -10.90 9.49 3.86
N ALA A 363 -11.36 8.76 2.82
CA ALA A 363 -11.33 9.22 1.44
C ALA A 363 -12.07 10.56 1.27
N GLN A 364 -13.26 10.65 1.86
CA GLN A 364 -14.08 11.86 1.82
C GLN A 364 -13.43 13.03 2.57
N PHE A 365 -12.84 12.76 3.74
CA PHE A 365 -12.13 13.75 4.54
C PHE A 365 -10.94 14.34 3.76
N LEU A 366 -10.04 13.50 3.25
CA LEU A 366 -8.85 13.94 2.49
C LEU A 366 -9.25 14.70 1.22
N HIS A 367 -10.29 14.22 0.54
CA HIS A 367 -10.81 14.89 -0.64
C HIS A 367 -11.35 16.29 -0.31
N ASN A 368 -11.99 16.47 0.84
CA ASN A 368 -12.60 17.74 1.27
C ASN A 368 -11.65 18.65 2.06
N TRP A 369 -10.47 18.18 2.44
CA TRP A 369 -9.54 18.98 3.23
C TRP A 369 -9.01 20.16 2.42
N ARG A 370 -9.52 21.35 2.75
CA ARG A 370 -9.18 22.63 2.13
C ARG A 370 -8.79 23.63 3.22
N PRO A 371 -7.93 24.60 2.91
CA PRO A 371 -7.68 25.74 3.81
C PRO A 371 -9.00 26.44 4.16
N ASP A 372 -9.10 26.96 5.38
CA ASP A 372 -10.16 27.91 5.70
C ASP A 372 -10.02 29.13 4.78
N ARG A 373 -11.12 29.59 4.17
CA ARG A 373 -11.11 30.81 3.36
C ARG A 373 -11.01 31.99 4.32
N HIS A 374 -9.87 32.68 4.31
CA HIS A 374 -9.69 33.95 5.01
C HIS A 374 -10.41 35.09 4.28
#